data_AF-A0A0K3B9T5-F1
#
_entry.id   AF-A0A0K3B9T5-F1
#
_cell.length_a   1.000
_cell.length_b   1.000
_cell.length_c   1.000
_cell.angle_alpha   90.00
_cell.angle_beta   90.00
_cell.angle_gamma   90.00
#
_symmetry.space_group_name_H-M   'P 1'
#
loop_
_entity.id
_entity.type
_entity.pdbx_description
1 polymer ?
#
loop_
_entity_poly.entity_id
_entity_poly.type
_entity_poly.pdbx_seq_one_letter_code
_entity_poly.pdbx_strand_id
1 'polypeptide(L)'
;MPTWDYFWQLNIARSLAAHDLALHIGVPSPITEGLARGMYEGTAPSADIWRSFGVFRPQVEVGVDASWKDRFLALTGRQPWLRCRTVLAPARRP
;
A
#
# COMPACT_ATOMS: atom_id res chain seq x y z
N MET A 1 5.96 15.11 19.49
CA MET A 1 5.76 13.67 19.24
C MET A 1 7.03 12.95 19.65
N PRO A 2 6.95 11.86 20.43
CA PRO A 2 8.11 11.00 20.70
C PRO A 2 8.84 10.60 19.42
N THR A 3 10.17 10.48 19.48
CA THR A 3 11.02 10.15 18.32
C THR A 3 10.58 8.85 17.65
N TRP A 4 10.11 7.89 18.45
CA TRP A 4 9.61 6.60 17.97
C TRP A 4 8.40 6.75 17.03
N ASP A 5 7.41 7.55 17.40
CA ASP A 5 6.20 7.76 16.58
C ASP A 5 6.54 8.40 15.24
N TYR A 6 7.51 9.33 15.24
CA TYR A 6 7.98 9.95 14.02
C TYR A 6 8.73 8.95 13.11
N PHE A 7 9.59 8.11 13.67
CA PHE A 7 10.24 7.05 12.89
C PHE A 7 9.24 6.06 12.30
N TRP A 8 8.18 5.73 13.04
CA TRP A 8 7.11 4.88 12.55
C TRP A 8 6.40 5.52 11.35
N GLN A 9 6.06 6.80 11.44
CA GLN A 9 5.46 7.56 10.34
C GLN A 9 6.35 7.57 9.09
N LEU A 10 7.67 7.78 9.27
CA LEU A 10 8.62 7.74 8.17
C LEU A 10 8.70 6.35 7.51
N ASN A 11 8.64 5.27 8.28
CA ASN A 11 8.66 3.91 7.74
C ASN A 11 7.40 3.63 6.92
N ILE A 12 6.23 4.10 7.36
CA ILE A 12 4.98 4.01 6.59
C ILE A 12 5.13 4.78 5.27
N ALA A 13 5.50 6.06 5.34
CA ALA A 13 5.64 6.91 4.17
C ALA A 13 6.64 6.34 3.14
N ARG A 14 7.81 5.86 3.60
CA ARG A 14 8.85 5.30 2.73
C ARG A 14 8.45 3.98 2.11
N SER A 15 7.80 3.09 2.86
CA SER A 15 7.33 1.80 2.33
C SER A 15 6.33 2.03 1.20
N LEU A 16 5.35 2.91 1.44
CA LEU A 16 4.32 3.24 0.46
C LEU A 16 4.91 3.95 -0.76
N ALA A 17 5.80 4.92 -0.57
CA ALA A 17 6.48 5.59 -1.67
C ALA A 17 7.31 4.63 -2.53
N ALA A 18 8.02 3.67 -1.91
CA ALA A 18 8.78 2.66 -2.63
C ALA A 18 7.88 1.76 -3.49
N HIS A 19 6.70 1.39 -2.98
CA HIS A 19 5.70 0.65 -3.75
C HIS A 19 5.12 1.49 -4.90
N ASP A 20 4.69 2.72 -4.62
CA ASP A 20 4.07 3.61 -5.61
C ASP A 20 5.05 3.94 -6.75
N LEU A 21 6.33 4.18 -6.42
CA LEU A 21 7.39 4.41 -7.41
C LEU A 21 7.66 3.16 -8.26
N ALA A 22 7.74 1.98 -7.63
CA ALA A 22 7.94 0.72 -8.35
C ALA A 22 6.81 0.46 -9.36
N LEU A 23 5.56 0.68 -8.96
CA LEU A 23 4.42 0.61 -9.87
C LEU A 23 4.51 1.62 -11.01
N HIS A 24 4.91 2.86 -10.71
CA HIS A 24 5.03 3.92 -11.70
C HIS A 24 6.07 3.60 -12.80
N ILE A 25 7.21 3.01 -12.42
CA ILE A 25 8.29 2.64 -13.36
C ILE A 25 8.16 1.20 -13.92
N GLY A 26 7.11 0.47 -13.55
CA GLY A 26 6.81 -0.86 -14.08
C GLY A 26 7.71 -1.98 -13.55
N VAL A 27 8.31 -1.83 -12.35
CA VAL A 27 9.09 -2.89 -11.70
C VAL A 27 8.33 -3.51 -10.51
N PRO A 28 8.68 -4.72 -10.06
CA PRO A 28 8.06 -5.32 -8.88
C PRO A 28 8.23 -4.43 -7.65
N SER A 29 7.17 -4.34 -6.83
CA SER A 29 7.25 -3.65 -5.55
C SER A 29 8.32 -4.27 -4.64
N PRO A 30 9.20 -3.46 -4.03
CA PRO A 30 10.25 -3.97 -3.15
C PRO A 30 9.75 -4.33 -1.74
N ILE A 31 8.47 -4.10 -1.43
CA ILE A 31 7.91 -4.48 -0.13
C ILE A 31 7.85 -6.01 -0.06
N THR A 32 8.68 -6.59 0.80
CA THR A 32 8.69 -8.02 1.09
C THR A 32 7.54 -8.41 2.02
N GLU A 33 7.16 -9.69 2.04
CA GLU A 33 6.08 -10.19 2.92
C GLU A 33 6.38 -9.95 4.41
N GLY A 34 7.63 -10.15 4.84
CA GLY A 34 8.03 -9.90 6.23
C GLY A 34 7.90 -8.42 6.62
N LEU A 35 8.34 -7.51 5.74
CA LEU A 35 8.17 -6.08 5.94
C LEU A 35 6.69 -5.71 5.96
N ALA A 36 5.91 -6.17 4.98
CA ALA A 36 4.49 -5.87 4.88
C ALA A 36 3.72 -6.33 6.12
N ARG A 37 4.04 -7.50 6.67
CA ARG A 37 3.42 -8.00 7.89
C ARG A 37 3.67 -7.06 9.07
N GLY A 38 4.92 -6.69 9.31
CA GLY A 38 5.26 -5.76 10.41
C GLY A 38 4.61 -4.39 10.22
N MET A 39 4.59 -3.88 8.98
CA MET A 39 3.91 -2.62 8.66
C MET A 39 2.40 -2.72 8.86
N TYR A 40 1.75 -3.82 8.47
CA TYR A 40 0.32 -4.03 8.71
C TYR A 40 0.01 -4.08 10.20
N GLU A 41 0.68 -4.96 10.95
CA GLU A 41 0.42 -5.19 12.38
C GLU A 41 0.62 -3.91 13.20
N GLY A 42 1.66 -3.13 12.92
CA GLY A 42 1.91 -1.86 13.63
C GLY A 42 1.03 -0.69 13.17
N THR A 43 0.48 -0.73 11.95
CA THR A 43 -0.35 0.36 11.40
C THR A 43 -1.84 0.16 11.66
N ALA A 44 -2.32 -1.09 11.61
CA ALA A 44 -3.73 -1.43 11.71
C ALA A 44 -4.46 -0.79 12.91
N PRO A 45 -3.88 -0.76 14.13
CA PRO A 45 -4.54 -0.14 15.29
C PRO A 45 -4.83 1.36 15.13
N SER A 46 -4.02 2.06 14.31
CA SER A 46 -4.15 3.50 14.08
C SER A 46 -4.78 3.84 12.73
N ALA A 47 -5.18 2.86 11.93
CA ALA A 47 -5.58 3.07 10.54
C ALA A 47 -6.80 3.99 10.41
N ASP A 48 -7.80 3.85 11.29
CA ASP A 48 -9.00 4.69 11.26
C ASP A 48 -8.70 6.13 11.67
N ILE A 49 -7.79 6.34 12.64
CA ILE A 49 -7.30 7.67 13.02
C ILE A 49 -6.62 8.33 11.81
N TRP A 50 -5.74 7.60 11.13
CA TRP A 50 -5.03 8.11 9.95
C TRP A 50 -5.98 8.41 8.78
N ARG A 51 -7.03 7.60 8.62
CA ARG A 51 -8.09 7.85 7.65
C ARG A 51 -8.90 9.11 7.99
N SER A 52 -9.15 9.38 9.28
CA SER A 52 -9.87 10.58 9.73
C SER A 52 -9.12 11.88 9.40
N PHE A 53 -7.79 11.84 9.34
CA PHE A 53 -6.94 12.95 8.91
C PHE A 53 -6.71 13.03 7.40
N GLY A 54 -7.31 12.11 6.62
CA GLY A 54 -7.11 12.03 5.17
C GLY A 54 -5.76 11.47 4.72
N VAL A 55 -4.95 10.92 5.64
CA VAL A 55 -3.66 10.30 5.30
C VAL A 55 -3.87 8.98 4.58
N PHE A 56 -4.82 8.17 5.07
CA PHE A 56 -5.26 6.95 4.38
C PHE A 56 -6.57 7.20 3.64
N ARG A 57 -6.71 6.51 2.50
CA ARG A 57 -7.95 6.44 1.75
C ARG A 57 -8.88 5.38 2.37
N PRO A 58 -10.13 5.25 1.90
CA PRO A 58 -10.98 4.12 2.28
C PRO A 58 -10.24 2.80 2.06
N GLN A 59 -10.34 1.90 3.03
CA GLN A 59 -9.73 0.58 2.93
C GLN A 59 -10.29 -0.17 1.72
N VAL A 60 -9.41 -0.91 1.07
CA VAL A 60 -9.78 -1.79 -0.03
C VAL A 60 -10.04 -3.18 0.53
N GLU A 61 -11.11 -3.84 0.08
CA GLU A 61 -11.37 -5.23 0.46
C GLU A 61 -10.40 -6.18 -0.25
N VAL A 62 -9.89 -7.16 0.48
CA VAL A 62 -9.01 -8.22 -0.03
C VAL A 62 -9.46 -9.57 0.52
N GLY A 63 -9.20 -10.63 -0.23
CA GLY A 63 -9.57 -12.00 0.19
C GLY A 63 -8.88 -12.42 1.48
N VAL A 64 -9.45 -13.41 2.17
CA VAL A 64 -8.90 -13.95 3.42
C VAL A 64 -7.49 -14.51 3.24
N ASP A 65 -7.16 -15.04 2.06
CA ASP A 65 -5.84 -15.59 1.75
C ASP A 65 -4.89 -14.57 1.10
N ALA A 66 -5.22 -13.28 1.15
CA ALA A 66 -4.39 -12.22 0.60
C ALA A 66 -3.02 -12.17 1.29
N SER A 67 -1.97 -11.90 0.49
CA SER A 67 -0.61 -11.72 0.98
C SER A 67 -0.54 -10.57 2.00
N TRP A 68 0.50 -10.55 2.84
CA TRP A 68 0.68 -9.45 3.78
C TRP A 68 0.88 -8.13 3.07
N LYS A 69 1.57 -8.15 1.92
CA LYS A 69 1.71 -6.97 1.07
C LYS A 69 0.34 -6.46 0.62
N ASP A 70 -0.54 -7.33 0.13
CA ASP A 70 -1.85 -6.91 -0.34
C ASP A 70 -2.70 -6.36 0.81
N ARG A 71 -2.69 -7.01 1.97
CA ARG A 71 -3.37 -6.54 3.19
C ARG A 71 -2.86 -5.17 3.63
N PHE A 72 -1.54 -4.95 3.65
CA PHE A 72 -0.95 -3.67 4.03
C PHE A 72 -1.33 -2.55 3.05
N LEU A 73 -1.21 -2.79 1.75
CA LEU A 73 -1.60 -1.80 0.75
C LEU A 73 -3.09 -1.46 0.85
N ALA A 74 -3.92 -2.50 0.97
CA ALA A 74 -5.36 -2.38 1.09
C ALA A 74 -5.81 -1.59 2.32
N LEU A 75 -5.15 -1.80 3.47
CA LEU A 75 -5.35 -1.03 4.70
C LEU A 75 -5.20 0.49 4.48
N THR A 76 -4.21 0.89 3.66
CA THR A 76 -3.95 2.31 3.32
C THR A 76 -4.86 2.86 2.21
N GLY A 77 -5.73 2.03 1.66
CA GLY A 77 -6.58 2.34 0.52
C GLY A 77 -5.83 2.36 -0.82
N ARG A 78 -4.72 1.64 -0.92
CA ARG A 78 -4.05 1.34 -2.21
C ARG A 78 -4.63 0.03 -2.77
N GLN A 79 -4.72 -0.05 -4.09
CA GLN A 79 -5.23 -1.24 -4.77
C GLN A 79 -4.06 -2.19 -5.06
N PRO A 80 -4.01 -3.39 -4.45
CA PRO A 80 -2.89 -4.31 -4.61
C PRO A 80 -2.78 -4.92 -6.02
N TRP A 81 -3.90 -5.00 -6.74
CA TRP A 81 -3.99 -5.59 -8.06
C TRP A 81 -3.86 -4.59 -9.21
N LEU A 82 -3.53 -3.31 -8.94
CA LEU A 82 -3.18 -2.37 -9.99
C LEU A 82 -1.87 -2.83 -10.63
N ARG A 83 -1.98 -3.75 -11.59
CA ARG A 83 -1.00 -3.93 -12.64
C ARG A 83 -0.92 -2.61 -13.39
N CYS A 84 0.30 -2.18 -13.69
CA CYS A 84 0.56 -1.09 -14.62
C CYS A 84 -0.34 -1.30 -15.86
N ARG A 85 -1.35 -0.44 -16.01
CA ARG A 85 -2.44 -0.57 -16.99
C ARG A 85 -1.97 -0.09 -18.37
N THR A 86 -0.81 -0.56 -18.81
CA THR A 86 -0.20 -0.22 -20.12
C THR A 86 -0.20 -1.40 -21.09
N VAL A 87 -0.89 -2.50 -20.76
CA VAL A 87 -1.21 -3.56 -21.71
C VAL A 87 -2.66 -3.95 -21.49
N LEU A 88 -3.49 -3.91 -22.55
CA LEU A 88 -4.95 -4.08 -22.61
C LEU A 88 -5.79 -2.79 -22.53
N ALA A 89 -5.51 -1.84 -23.43
CA ALA A 89 -6.61 -1.25 -24.20
C ALA A 89 -6.72 -2.05 -25.50
N PRO A 90 -7.83 -2.75 -25.79
CA PRO A 90 -8.02 -3.32 -27.12
C PRO A 90 -8.08 -2.18 -28.12
N ALA A 91 -7.28 -2.30 -29.19
CA ALA A 91 -7.29 -1.39 -30.32
C ALA A 91 -8.71 -1.25 -30.84
N ARG A 92 -9.32 -0.07 -30.65
CA ARG A 92 -10.44 0.32 -31.51
C ARG A 92 -9.86 0.70 -32.86
N ARG A 93 -10.04 -0.20 -33.83
CA ARG A 93 -10.10 0.09 -35.26
C ARG A 93 -11.03 -0.91 -35.95
N PRO A 94 -11.59 -0.58 -37.11
CA PRO A 94 -11.64 0.73 -37.77
C PRO A 94 -12.90 1.53 -37.42
#